data_AF-A0A536YEU2-F1
#
_entry.id   AF-A0A536YEU2-F1
#
_cell.length_a   1.000
_cell.length_b   1.000
_cell.length_c   1.000
_cell.angle_alpha   90.00
_cell.angle_beta   90.00
_cell.angle_gamma   90.00
#
_symmetry.space_group_name_H-M   'P 1'
#
loop_
_entity.id
_entity.type
_entity.pdbx_description
1 polymer ?
#
loop_
_entity_poly.entity_id
_entity_poly.type
_entity_poly.pdbx_seq_one_letter_code
_entity_poly.pdbx_strand_id
1 'polypeptide(L)' 'MTEGLSLVIKQAFGALRLHRLEANVQPSNRASLRLIRRLGFHREGFSPRYLKIRGRWRDHERWALLADE' A
#
# COMPACT_ATOMS: atom_id res chain seq x y z
N MET A 1 10.29 5.46 -8.34
CA MET A 1 9.25 5.02 -7.38
C MET A 1 9.45 3.59 -6.88
N THR A 2 9.69 2.59 -7.74
CA THR A 2 9.96 1.21 -7.30
C THR A 2 11.15 1.12 -6.36
N GLU A 3 12.30 1.61 -6.79
CA GLU A 3 13.53 1.62 -5.99
C GLU A 3 13.33 2.26 -4.61
N GLY A 4 12.75 3.47 -4.57
CA GLY A 4 12.47 4.16 -3.31
C GLY A 4 11.56 3.36 -2.37
N LEU A 5 10.47 2.79 -2.88
CA LEU A 5 9.57 1.99 -2.05
C LEU A 5 10.22 0.66 -1.62
N SER A 6 11.06 0.04 -2.44
CA SER A 6 11.84 -1.13 -2.05
C SER A 6 12.81 -0.83 -0.90
N LEU A 7 13.46 0.34 -0.91
CA LEU A 7 14.32 0.77 0.20
C LEU A 7 13.52 0.98 1.49
N VAL A 8 12.32 1.57 1.39
CA VAL A 8 11.41 1.72 2.54
C VAL A 8 11.00 0.37 3.11
N ILE A 9 10.61 -0.60 2.26
CA ILE A 9 10.24 -1.95 2.68
C ILE A 9 11.42 -2.62 3.41
N LYS A 10 12.63 -2.56 2.81
CA LYS A 10 13.84 -3.11 3.43
C LYS A 10 14.13 -2.50 4.80
N GLN A 11 13.97 -1.18 4.94
CA GLN A 11 14.18 -0.50 6.22
C GLN A 11 13.13 -0.88 7.26
N ALA A 12 11.85 -0.96 6.85
CA ALA A 12 10.72 -1.29 7.69
C ALA A 12 10.86 -2.67 8.35
N PHE A 13 11.15 -3.70 7.55
CA PHE A 13 11.29 -5.07 8.06
C PHE A 13 12.68 -5.37 8.59
N GLY A 14 13.70 -4.67 8.10
CA GLY A 14 15.07 -4.77 8.57
C GLY A 14 15.27 -4.06 9.91
N ALA A 15 15.80 -2.84 9.88
CA ALA A 15 16.22 -2.13 11.10
C ALA A 15 15.04 -1.76 12.02
N LEU A 16 13.88 -1.42 11.46
CA LEU A 16 12.71 -1.03 12.26
C LEU A 16 11.93 -2.22 12.83
N ARG A 17 12.21 -3.44 12.35
CA ARG A 17 11.58 -4.69 12.81
C ARG A 17 10.05 -4.63 12.83
N LEU A 18 9.45 -3.85 11.93
CA LEU A 18 8.00 -3.81 11.77
C LEU A 18 7.51 -5.16 11.26
N HIS A 19 6.33 -5.58 11.73
CA HIS A 19 5.71 -6.82 11.25
C HIS A 19 4.97 -6.62 9.93
N ARG A 20 4.50 -5.40 9.66
CA ARG A 20 3.51 -5.14 8.61
C ARG A 20 3.64 -3.74 8.03
N LEU A 21 3.44 -3.66 6.72
CA LEU A 21 3.24 -2.42 5.99
C LEU A 21 1.89 -2.43 5.29
N GLU A 22 1.20 -1.29 5.32
CA GLU A 22 -0.10 -1.11 4.65
C GLU A 22 -0.03 -0.03 3.58
N ALA A 23 -0.79 -0.24 2.50
CA ALA A 23 -0.97 0.73 1.43
C ALA A 23 -2.45 0.84 1.06
N ASN A 24 -3.03 2.03 1.25
CA ASN A 24 -4.38 2.35 0.83
C ASN A 24 -4.32 3.10 -0.50
N VAL A 25 -4.92 2.53 -1.56
CA VAL A 25 -4.81 3.08 -2.91
C VAL A 25 -6.19 3.27 -3.54
N GLN A 26 -6.45 4.45 -4.09
CA GLN A 26 -7.67 4.69 -4.87
C GLN A 26 -7.75 3.71 -6.05
N PRO A 27 -8.88 3.03 -6.30
CA PRO A 27 -9.01 2.02 -7.37
C PRO A 27 -8.66 2.55 -8.77
N SER A 28 -8.89 3.84 -9.01
CA SER A 28 -8.56 4.49 -10.29
C SER A 28 -7.06 4.72 -10.49
N ASN A 29 -6.24 4.68 -9.43
CA ASN A 29 -4.80 4.87 -9.51
C ASN A 29 -4.09 3.58 -9.93
N ARG A 30 -4.23 3.23 -11.21
CA ARG A 30 -3.67 2.02 -11.81
C ARG A 30 -2.14 1.95 -11.69
N ALA A 31 -1.44 3.09 -11.67
CA ALA A 31 0.02 3.13 -11.53
C ALA A 31 0.48 2.64 -10.15
N SER A 32 -0.13 3.16 -9.08
CA SER A 32 0.16 2.70 -7.71
C SER A 32 -0.26 1.25 -7.49
N LEU A 33 -1.43 0.84 -8.01
CA LEU A 33 -1.86 -0.56 -7.92
C LEU A 33 -0.88 -1.53 -8.60
N ARG A 34 -0.34 -1.19 -9.77
CA ARG A 34 0.71 -2.00 -10.42
C ARG A 34 2.01 -2.03 -9.61
N LEU A 35 2.38 -0.89 -9.01
CA LEU A 35 3.60 -0.80 -8.20
C LEU A 35 3.53 -1.70 -6.97
N ILE A 36 2.47 -1.60 -6.16
CA ILE A 36 2.35 -2.37 -4.91
C ILE A 36 2.21 -3.87 -5.18
N ARG A 37 1.48 -4.27 -6.24
CA ARG A 37 1.38 -5.68 -6.66
C ARG A 37 2.75 -6.25 -7.02
N ARG A 38 3.56 -5.51 -7.78
CA ARG A 38 4.92 -5.94 -8.14
C ARG A 38 5.84 -6.07 -6.92
N LEU A 39 5.59 -5.31 -5.86
CA LEU A 39 6.36 -5.33 -4.62
C LEU A 39 5.80 -6.31 -3.58
N GLY A 40 4.89 -7.20 -3.98
CA GLY A 40 4.40 -8.28 -3.12
C GLY A 40 3.25 -7.92 -2.18
N PHE A 41 2.65 -6.73 -2.28
CA PHE A 41 1.49 -6.42 -1.47
C PHE A 41 0.28 -7.28 -1.88
N HIS A 42 -0.44 -7.77 -0.89
CA HIS A 42 -1.68 -8.54 -1.02
C HIS A 42 -2.90 -7.65 -0.76
N ARG A 43 -3.96 -7.83 -1.55
CA ARG A 43 -5.22 -7.07 -1.38
C ARG A 43 -6.06 -7.74 -0.31
N GLU A 44 -6.37 -7.00 0.73
CA GLU A 44 -7.17 -7.50 1.85
C GLU A 44 -8.59 -6.95 1.87
N GLY A 45 -8.86 -5.86 1.14
CA GLY A 45 -10.23 -5.39 1.04
C GLY A 45 -10.42 -4.07 0.33
N PHE A 46 -11.59 -3.50 0.56
CA PHE A 46 -12.06 -2.26 -0.04
C PHE A 46 -12.84 -1.45 0.99
N SER A 47 -12.56 -0.16 1.05
CA SER A 47 -13.21 0.78 1.95
C SER A 47 -13.91 1.86 1.12
N PRO A 48 -15.24 1.82 1.01
CA PRO A 48 -15.99 2.88 0.34
C PRO A 48 -15.92 4.17 1.15
N ARG A 49 -15.78 5.31 0.47
CA ARG A 49 -15.75 6.65 1.08
C ARG A 49 -14.73 6.79 2.22
N TYR A 50 -13.54 6.22 2.05
CA TYR A 50 -12.49 6.14 3.08
C TYR A 50 -11.81 7.48 3.40
N LEU A 51 -11.34 8.21 2.39
CA LEU A 51 -10.62 9.49 2.59
C LEU A 51 -11.30 10.64 1.86
N LYS A 52 -11.39 11.80 2.50
CA LYS A 52 -11.88 13.03 1.86
C LYS A 52 -10.72 13.73 1.15
N ILE A 53 -10.71 13.63 -0.18
CA ILE A 53 -9.66 14.19 -1.03
C ILE A 53 -10.27 15.22 -1.97
N ARG A 54 -9.79 16.46 -1.91
CA ARG A 54 -10.31 17.60 -2.69
C ARG A 54 -11.85 17.74 -2.55
N GLY A 55 -12.31 17.72 -1.30
CA GLY A 55 -13.72 17.90 -0.95
C GLY A 55 -14.62 16.68 -1.19
N ARG A 56 -14.14 15.62 -1.85
CA ARG A 56 -14.94 14.42 -2.17
C ARG A 56 -14.43 13.21 -1.41
N TRP A 57 -15.35 12.43 -0.85
CA TRP A 57 -15.01 11.12 -0.29
C TRP A 57 -14.60 10.17 -1.41
N ARG A 58 -13.49 9.46 -1.22
CA ARG A 58 -12.89 8.55 -2.20
C ARG A 58 -12.73 7.16 -1.63
N ASP A 59 -13.06 6.18 -2.45
CA ASP A 59 -12.89 4.78 -2.11
C ASP A 59 -11.42 4.38 -2.21
N HIS A 60 -11.02 3.40 -1.42
CA HIS A 60 -9.66 2.86 -1.43
C HIS A 60 -9.68 1.34 -1.36
N GLU A 61 -8.80 0.70 -2.12
CA GLU A 61 -8.39 -0.67 -1.87
C GLU A 61 -7.35 -0.68 -0.75
N ARG A 62 -7.49 -1.63 0.18
CA ARG A 62 -6.56 -1.83 1.29
C ARG A 62 -5.64 -2.99 0.96
N TRP A 63 -4.34 -2.74 1.08
CA TRP A 63 -3.30 -3.69 0.75
C TRP A 63 -2.29 -3.79 1.87
N ALA A 64 -1.67 -4.95 2.02
CA ALA A 64 -0.65 -5.17 3.02
C ALA A 64 0.50 -6.03 2.54
N LEU A 65 1.64 -5.88 3.18
CA LEU A 65 2.81 -6.73 3.07
C LEU A 65 3.22 -7.10 4.50
N LEU A 66 3.38 -8.39 4.77
CA LEU A 66 3.83 -8.91 6.06
C LEU A 66 5.32 -9.27 6.00
N ALA A 67 5.98 -9.29 7.16
CA ALA A 67 7.40 -9.62 7.25
C ALA A 67 7.69 -11.12 7.21
N ASP A 68 6.66 -11.95 7.42
CA ASP A 68 6.69 -13.40 7.51
C ASP A 68 6.08 -14.11 6.29
N GLU A 69 5.73 -13.35 5.25
CA GLU A 69 5.29 -13.83 3.91
C GLU A 69 6.38 -13.59 2.86
#